data_AF-A0A529MH77-F1
#
_entry.id   AF-A0A529MH77-F1
#
_cell.length_a   1.000
_cell.length_b   1.000
_cell.length_c   1.000
_cell.angle_alpha   90.00
_cell.angle_beta   90.00
_cell.angle_gamma   90.00
#
_symmetry.space_group_name_H-M   'P 1'
#
loop_
_entity.id
_entity.type
_entity.pdbx_description
1 polymer ?
#
loop_
_entity_poly.entity_id
_entity_poly.type
_entity_poly.pdbx_seq_one_letter_code
_entity_poly.pdbx_strand_id
1 'polypeptide(L)' 'MKEEARRRMAGRSDWRIPMRPDHGHLLADDIGKTRINPGYSLIGRLKGLAELRGIMRAVERFELA' A
#
# COMPACT_ATOMS: atom_id res chain seq x y z
N MET A 1 3.78 3.45 12.28
CA MET A 1 4.72 4.40 11.59
C MET A 1 6.00 4.70 12.39
N LYS A 2 6.38 3.88 13.39
CA LYS A 2 7.47 4.19 14.33
C LYS A 2 8.87 4.28 13.69
N GLU A 3 9.19 3.36 12.77
CA GLU A 3 10.50 3.35 12.11
C GLU A 3 10.69 4.55 11.16
N GLU A 4 9.68 4.91 10.37
CA GLU A 4 9.75 6.11 9.51
C GLU A 4 9.93 7.38 10.34
N ALA A 5 9.24 7.48 11.49
CA ALA A 5 9.43 8.58 12.44
C ALA A 5 10.86 8.63 12.99
N ARG A 6 11.41 7.47 13.41
CA ARG A 6 12.79 7.36 13.88
C ARG A 6 13.81 7.79 12.82
N ARG A 7 13.64 7.34 11.55
CA ARG A 7 14.52 7.74 10.44
C ARG A 7 14.43 9.24 10.15
N ARG A 8 13.22 9.79 10.21
CA ARG A 8 12.97 11.23 10.02
C ARG A 8 13.66 12.05 11.10
N MET A 9 13.56 11.62 12.37
CA MET A 9 14.26 12.27 13.50
C MET A 9 15.79 12.16 13.38
N ALA A 10 16.29 11.07 12.80
CA ALA A 10 17.72 10.90 12.52
C ALA A 10 18.21 11.66 11.27
N GLY A 11 17.37 12.48 10.62
CA GLY A 11 17.76 13.30 9.46
C GLY A 11 18.05 12.51 8.18
N ARG A 12 17.64 11.24 8.11
CA ARG A 12 17.87 10.40 6.92
C ARG A 12 17.00 10.85 5.75
N SER A 13 17.59 10.93 4.56
CA SER A 13 16.84 11.25 3.33
C SER A 13 15.87 10.14 2.91
N ASP A 14 16.14 8.89 3.27
CA ASP A 14 15.33 7.70 3.00
C ASP A 14 14.41 7.33 4.17
N TRP A 15 13.87 8.36 4.84
CA TRP A 15 12.98 8.17 5.98
C TRP A 15 11.64 7.54 5.62
N ARG A 16 11.17 7.72 4.37
CA ARG A 16 9.97 7.06 3.85
C ARG A 16 10.32 5.63 3.45
N ILE A 17 9.56 4.67 3.97
CA ILE A 17 9.65 3.27 3.58
C ILE A 17 8.62 3.04 2.46
N PRO A 18 9.06 2.86 1.21
CA PRO A 18 8.14 2.64 0.10
C PRO A 18 7.45 1.29 0.25
N MET A 19 6.19 1.23 -0.15
CA MET A 19 5.37 0.03 -0.13
C MET A 19 4.48 -0.05 -1.36
N ARG A 20 4.12 -1.28 -1.71
CA ARG A 20 3.21 -1.62 -2.81
C ARG A 20 2.24 -2.71 -2.33
N PRO A 21 1.03 -2.84 -2.92
CA PRO A 21 0.08 -3.90 -2.58
C PRO A 21 0.55 -5.31 -2.99
N ASP A 22 1.68 -5.38 -3.69
CA ASP A 22 2.32 -6.59 -4.23
C ASP A 22 1.48 -7.29 -5.30
N HIS A 23 0.47 -8.07 -4.89
CA HIS A 23 -0.44 -8.78 -5.78
C HIS A 23 -1.90 -8.38 -5.55
N GLY A 24 -2.75 -8.63 -6.55
CA GLY A 24 -4.18 -8.34 -6.50
C GLY A 24 -5.01 -9.45 -7.12
N HIS A 25 -6.19 -9.69 -6.55
CA HIS A 25 -7.18 -10.58 -7.12
C HIS A 25 -7.69 -10.05 -8.46
N LEU A 26 -8.06 -10.94 -9.37
CA LEU A 26 -8.77 -10.59 -10.59
C LEU A 26 -10.20 -10.15 -10.23
N LEU A 27 -10.58 -8.90 -10.48
CA LEU A 27 -11.84 -8.31 -10.02
C LEU A 27 -12.46 -7.37 -11.06
N ALA A 28 -13.79 -7.28 -11.07
CA ALA A 28 -14.58 -6.33 -11.87
C ALA A 28 -14.11 -6.29 -13.34
N ASP A 29 -13.86 -5.10 -13.89
CA ASP A 29 -13.50 -4.91 -15.30
C ASP A 29 -12.19 -5.59 -15.71
N ASP A 30 -11.36 -6.05 -14.75
CA ASP A 30 -10.20 -6.86 -15.09
C ASP A 30 -10.59 -8.29 -15.52
N ILE A 31 -11.76 -8.80 -15.10
CA ILE A 31 -12.30 -10.09 -15.55
C ILE A 31 -12.61 -10.01 -17.05
N GLY A 32 -12.09 -10.98 -17.81
CA GLY A 32 -12.33 -11.05 -19.26
C GLY A 32 -11.41 -10.18 -20.11
N LYS A 33 -10.49 -9.41 -19.51
CA LYS A 33 -9.42 -8.74 -20.29
C LYS A 33 -8.56 -9.79 -20.99
N THR A 34 -8.25 -9.53 -22.26
CA THR A 34 -7.47 -10.44 -23.12
C THR A 34 -6.09 -10.78 -22.59
N ARG A 35 -5.47 -9.88 -21.81
CA ARG A 35 -4.17 -10.13 -21.17
C ARG A 35 -4.08 -9.50 -19.79
N ILE A 36 -3.83 -10.33 -18.79
CA ILE A 36 -3.43 -9.93 -17.43
C ILE A 36 -2.31 -10.84 -16.95
N ASN A 37 -1.26 -10.25 -16.37
CA ASN A 37 -0.24 -11.03 -15.69
C ASN A 37 -0.81 -11.57 -14.37
N PRO A 38 -0.74 -12.89 -14.08
CA PRO A 38 -1.30 -13.47 -12.87
C PRO A 38 -0.87 -12.72 -11.60
N GLY A 39 -1.84 -12.28 -10.81
CA GLY A 39 -1.61 -11.48 -9.58
C GLY A 39 -1.34 -9.99 -9.80
N TYR A 40 -1.29 -9.49 -11.03
CA TYR A 40 -1.00 -8.08 -11.35
C TYR A 40 -2.21 -7.34 -11.94
N SER A 41 -3.44 -7.75 -11.57
CA SER A 41 -4.67 -7.03 -11.92
C SER A 41 -4.61 -5.58 -11.41
N LEU A 42 -5.21 -4.64 -12.14
CA LEU A 42 -5.23 -3.23 -11.74
C LEU A 42 -6.14 -3.03 -10.53
N ILE A 43 -7.37 -3.52 -10.61
CA ILE A 43 -8.44 -3.29 -9.64
C ILE A 43 -8.12 -4.00 -8.32
N GLY A 44 -7.63 -5.23 -8.38
CA GLY A 44 -7.21 -5.98 -7.20
C GLY A 44 -6.08 -5.27 -6.43
N ARG A 45 -5.04 -4.81 -7.14
CA ARG A 45 -3.93 -4.09 -6.51
C ARG A 45 -4.36 -2.72 -6.01
N LEU A 46 -5.22 -2.01 -6.74
CA LEU A 46 -5.76 -0.72 -6.32
C LEU A 46 -6.56 -0.86 -5.02
N LYS A 47 -7.41 -1.89 -4.92
CA LYS A 47 -8.14 -2.22 -3.69
C LYS A 47 -7.18 -2.47 -2.53
N GLY A 48 -6.19 -3.36 -2.71
CA GLY A 48 -5.20 -3.66 -1.67
C GLY A 48 -4.41 -2.42 -1.23
N LEU A 49 -4.05 -1.54 -2.18
CA LEU A 49 -3.38 -0.28 -1.87
C LEU A 49 -4.28 0.66 -1.06
N ALA A 50 -5.58 0.73 -1.38
CA ALA A 50 -6.54 1.53 -0.62
C ALA A 50 -6.71 1.01 0.81
N GLU A 51 -6.77 -0.31 1.01
CA GLU A 51 -6.84 -0.96 2.32
C GLU A 51 -5.60 -0.64 3.17
N LEU A 52 -4.39 -0.82 2.61
CA LEU A 52 -3.14 -0.47 3.27
C LEU A 52 -3.12 1.01 3.66
N ARG A 53 -3.50 1.92 2.77
CA ARG A 53 -3.53 3.36 3.05
C ARG A 53 -4.52 3.72 4.16
N GLY A 54 -5.69 3.08 4.18
CA GLY A 54 -6.68 3.28 5.23
C GLY A 54 -6.15 2.85 6.60
N ILE A 55 -5.54 1.66 6.69
CA ILE A 55 -4.93 1.15 7.92
C ILE A 55 -3.78 2.06 8.37
N MET A 56 -2.88 2.43 7.47
CA MET A 56 -1.78 3.36 7.78
C MET A 56 -2.30 4.68 8.37
N ARG A 57 -3.37 5.23 7.79
CA ARG A 57 -3.98 6.48 8.28
C ARG A 57 -4.62 6.29 9.65
N ALA A 58 -5.30 5.18 9.88
CA ALA A 58 -5.89 4.87 11.18
C ALA A 58 -4.81 4.70 12.25
N VAL A 59 -3.78 3.89 11.98
CA VAL A 59 -2.63 3.69 12.88
C VAL A 59 -1.93 5.01 13.17
N GLU A 60 -1.67 5.84 12.15
CA GLU A 60 -1.09 7.18 12.36
C GLU A 60 -1.97 8.07 13.26
N ARG A 61 -3.29 8.02 13.08
CA ARG A 61 -4.23 8.84 13.86
C ARG A 61 -4.36 8.40 15.31
N PHE A 62 -4.26 7.09 15.59
CA PHE A 62 -4.60 6.50 16.88
C PHE A 62 -3.41 5.92 17.67
N GLU A 63 -2.26 5.64 17.05
CA GLU A 63 -1.02 5.23 17.74
C GLU A 63 -0.06 6.41 18.02
N LEU A 64 -0.51 7.65 17.84
CA LEU A 64 0.19 8.85 18.30
C LEU A 64 -0.52 9.48 19.52
N ALA A 65 -0.90 8.62 20.47
CA ALA A 65 -1.09 8.96 21.88
C ALA A 65 0.01 8.28 22.69
#